data_AF-A0A2W5ZCS2-F1
#
_entry.id   AF-A0A2W5ZCS2-F1
#
_cell.length_a   1.000
_cell.length_b   1.000
_cell.length_c   1.000
_cell.angle_alpha   90.00
_cell.angle_beta   90.00
_cell.angle_gamma   90.00
#
_symmetry.space_group_name_H-M   'P 1'
#
loop_
_entity.id
_entity.type
_entity.pdbx_description
1 polymer ?
#
loop_
_entity_poly.entity_id
_entity_poly.type
_entity_poly.pdbx_seq_one_letter_code
_entity_poly.pdbx_strand_id
1 'polypeptide(L)'
;MSLEQLSYLAQIIGSVGVVLSLVFVGLQVRHNTAALQRDEHNSTMAQWTVIRMAIAGNRDIAEFMTAGLRGESALDAADQLRMEQMLAEHAWAAFHIWDRTQRCLFPKGTFELTCGPLLSEVLRTPRGGAWWRKAKTAGFIPAFVADVDGVLARNEGGES
;
A
#
# COMPACT_ATOMS: atom_id res chain seq x y z
N MET A 1 29.79 -52.66 21.95
CA MET A 1 28.80 -51.62 22.31
C MET A 1 27.57 -52.31 22.86
N SER A 2 27.01 -51.84 23.97
CA SER A 2 25.71 -52.32 24.46
C SER A 2 24.57 -51.67 23.66
N LEU A 3 23.38 -52.30 23.66
CA LEU A 3 22.17 -51.73 23.04
C LEU A 3 21.82 -50.36 23.62
N GLU A 4 22.11 -50.15 24.90
CA GLU A 4 21.91 -48.88 25.60
C GLU A 4 22.82 -47.77 25.07
N GLN A 5 24.11 -48.06 24.85
CA GLN A 5 25.05 -47.11 24.25
C GLN A 5 24.65 -46.72 22.82
N LEU A 6 24.12 -47.68 22.05
CA LEU A 6 23.61 -47.43 20.71
C LEU A 6 22.34 -46.55 20.72
N SER A 7 21.47 -46.76 21.73
CA SER A 7 20.28 -45.93 21.95
C SER A 7 20.65 -44.48 22.28
N TYR A 8 21.61 -44.26 23.18
CA TYR A 8 22.09 -42.91 23.50
C TYR A 8 22.70 -42.21 22.27
N LEU A 9 23.48 -42.94 21.46
CA LEU A 9 24.02 -42.39 20.22
C LEU A 9 22.92 -41.99 19.23
N ALA A 10 21.90 -42.83 19.05
CA ALA A 10 20.76 -42.53 18.19
C ALA A 10 19.95 -41.31 18.69
N GLN A 11 19.77 -41.17 20.01
CA GLN A 11 19.09 -40.01 20.60
C GLN A 11 19.88 -38.71 20.41
N ILE A 12 21.21 -38.75 20.56
CA ILE A 12 22.07 -37.58 20.30
C ILE A 12 21.97 -37.17 18.84
N ILE A 13 22.10 -38.11 17.91
CA ILE A 13 21.99 -37.85 16.47
C ILE A 13 20.61 -37.30 16.13
N GLY A 14 19.54 -37.90 16.66
CA GLY A 14 18.17 -37.44 16.46
C GLY A 14 17.96 -36.02 16.99
N SER A 15 18.45 -35.71 18.19
CA SER A 15 18.35 -34.37 18.80
C SER A 15 19.11 -33.33 17.99
N VAL A 16 20.33 -33.66 17.54
CA VAL A 16 21.13 -32.81 16.64
C VAL A 16 20.38 -32.58 15.33
N GLY A 17 19.78 -33.63 14.76
CA GLY A 17 18.96 -33.53 13.55
C GLY A 17 17.79 -32.55 13.72
N VAL A 18 17.05 -32.65 14.83
CA VAL A 18 15.94 -31.72 15.14
C VAL A 18 16.43 -30.28 15.27
N VAL A 19 17.54 -30.05 15.99
CA VAL A 19 18.11 -28.70 16.14
C VAL A 19 18.51 -28.12 14.79
N LEU A 20 19.19 -28.90 13.93
CA LEU A 20 19.56 -28.47 12.60
C LEU A 20 18.34 -28.19 11.72
N SER A 21 17.29 -29.01 11.80
CA SER A 21 16.02 -28.78 11.11
C SER A 21 15.36 -27.47 11.55
N LEU A 22 15.34 -27.17 12.85
CA LEU A 22 14.77 -25.92 13.37
C LEU A 22 15.56 -24.68 12.91
N VAL A 23 16.90 -24.76 12.90
CA VAL A 23 17.75 -23.70 12.36
C VAL A 23 17.47 -23.49 10.87
N PHE A 24 17.38 -24.56 10.09
CA PHE A 24 17.04 -24.49 8.68
C PHE A 24 15.68 -23.85 8.44
N VAL A 25 14.64 -24.25 9.17
CA VAL A 25 13.29 -23.66 9.09
C VAL A 25 13.33 -22.17 9.46
N GLY A 26 14.04 -21.78 10.51
CA GLY A 26 14.19 -20.37 10.90
C GLY A 26 14.83 -19.52 9.80
N LEU A 27 15.88 -20.04 9.14
CA LEU A 27 16.51 -19.39 7.99
C LEU A 27 15.57 -19.34 6.78
N GLN A 28 14.84 -20.42 6.50
CA GLN A 28 13.89 -20.50 5.39
C GLN A 28 12.75 -19.48 5.56
N VAL A 29 12.18 -19.37 6.76
CA VAL A 29 11.14 -18.37 7.07
C VAL A 29 11.69 -16.96 6.86
N ARG A 30 12.90 -16.67 7.34
CA ARG A 30 13.52 -15.35 7.17
C ARG A 30 13.73 -14.99 5.69
N HIS A 31 14.21 -15.93 4.87
CA HIS A 31 14.37 -15.71 3.43
C HIS A 31 13.02 -15.55 2.71
N ASN A 32 12.02 -16.35 3.09
CA ASN A 32 10.67 -16.24 2.54
C ASN A 32 10.04 -14.88 2.85
N THR A 33 10.13 -14.40 4.09
CA THR A 33 9.64 -13.06 4.47
C THR A 33 10.32 -11.95 3.66
N ALA A 34 11.63 -12.03 3.45
CA ALA A 34 12.35 -11.04 2.66
C ALA A 34 11.95 -11.05 1.17
N ALA A 35 11.64 -12.24 0.61
CA ALA A 35 11.13 -12.36 -0.75
C ALA A 35 9.72 -11.76 -0.87
N LEU A 36 8.80 -12.10 0.05
CA LEU A 36 7.45 -11.55 0.07
C LEU A 36 7.44 -10.02 0.18
N GLN A 37 8.31 -9.43 1.00
CA GLN A 37 8.43 -7.97 1.09
C GLN A 37 8.81 -7.32 -0.25
N ARG A 38 9.70 -7.96 -1.04
CA ARG A 38 10.09 -7.48 -2.37
C ARG A 38 8.97 -7.62 -3.39
N ASP A 39 8.27 -8.75 -3.36
CA ASP A 39 7.15 -9.01 -4.27
C ASP A 39 5.99 -8.03 -4.01
N GLU A 40 5.70 -7.72 -2.75
CA GLU A 40 4.69 -6.71 -2.38
C GLU A 40 5.10 -5.29 -2.83
N HIS A 41 6.38 -4.95 -2.74
CA HIS A 41 6.90 -3.68 -3.26
C HIS A 41 6.71 -3.58 -4.78
N ASN A 42 7.04 -4.65 -5.51
CA ASN A 42 6.86 -4.73 -6.96
C ASN A 42 5.38 -4.64 -7.37
N SER A 43 4.49 -5.34 -6.65
CA SER A 43 3.04 -5.31 -6.91
C SER A 43 2.45 -3.91 -6.72
N THR A 44 2.86 -3.24 -5.64
CA THR A 44 2.48 -1.85 -5.38
C THR A 44 2.97 -0.89 -6.48
N MET A 45 4.23 -1.05 -6.91
CA MET A 45 4.79 -0.23 -7.98
C MET A 45 4.08 -0.47 -9.32
N ALA A 46 3.67 -1.70 -9.61
CA ALA A 46 2.93 -2.03 -10.83
C ALA A 46 1.58 -1.30 -10.89
N GLN A 47 0.80 -1.31 -9.81
CA GLN A 47 -0.49 -0.60 -9.74
C GLN A 47 -0.35 0.90 -10.03
N TRP A 48 0.58 1.57 -9.34
CA TRP A 48 0.83 2.99 -9.56
C TRP A 48 1.42 3.31 -10.95
N THR A 49 2.17 2.38 -11.52
CA THR A 49 2.76 2.55 -12.86
C THR A 49 1.69 2.57 -13.93
N VAL A 50 0.63 1.76 -13.82
CA VAL A 50 -0.50 1.79 -14.77
C VAL A 50 -1.15 3.18 -14.79
N ILE A 51 -1.46 3.74 -13.61
CA ILE A 51 -2.05 5.08 -13.49
C ILE A 51 -1.13 6.14 -14.09
N ARG A 52 0.16 6.13 -13.71
CA ARG A 52 1.14 7.10 -14.20
C ARG A 52 1.32 7.02 -15.71
N MET A 53 1.39 5.82 -16.28
CA MET A 53 1.54 5.62 -17.72
C MET A 53 0.29 6.05 -18.48
N ALA A 54 -0.91 5.83 -17.94
CA ALA A 54 -2.15 6.31 -18.56
C ALA A 54 -2.17 7.84 -18.65
N ILE A 55 -1.74 8.54 -17.59
CA ILE A 55 -1.66 10.01 -17.56
C ILE A 55 -0.53 10.51 -18.47
N ALA A 56 0.67 9.95 -18.36
CA ALA A 56 1.84 10.40 -19.12
C ALA A 56 1.71 10.13 -20.63
N GLY A 57 1.05 9.04 -21.00
CA GLY A 57 0.89 8.62 -22.39
C GLY A 57 -0.32 9.21 -23.11
N ASN A 58 -1.23 9.90 -22.41
CA ASN A 58 -2.47 10.40 -22.99
C ASN A 58 -2.82 11.80 -22.45
N ARG A 59 -2.73 12.81 -23.33
CA ARG A 59 -3.04 14.21 -23.02
C ARG A 59 -4.47 14.39 -22.51
N ASP A 60 -5.45 13.71 -23.10
CA ASP A 60 -6.86 13.88 -22.74
C ASP A 60 -7.10 13.38 -21.31
N ILE A 61 -6.42 12.30 -20.91
CA ILE A 61 -6.44 11.81 -19.52
C ILE A 61 -5.76 12.82 -18.59
N ALA A 62 -4.62 13.39 -18.99
CA ALA A 62 -3.94 14.40 -18.18
C ALA A 62 -4.80 15.68 -18.00
N GLU A 63 -5.49 16.12 -19.04
CA GLU A 63 -6.40 17.27 -18.99
C GLU A 63 -7.64 16.96 -18.14
N PHE A 64 -8.22 15.77 -18.31
CA PHE A 64 -9.29 15.26 -17.46
C PHE A 64 -8.89 15.25 -15.98
N MET A 65 -7.68 14.80 -15.66
CA MET A 65 -7.15 14.83 -14.28
C MET A 65 -6.95 16.25 -13.78
N THR A 66 -6.36 17.13 -14.58
CA THR A 66 -6.00 18.49 -14.12
C THR A 66 -7.22 19.42 -14.06
N ALA A 67 -7.77 19.81 -15.21
CA ALA A 67 -8.92 20.71 -15.29
C ALA A 67 -10.18 20.08 -14.68
N GLY A 68 -10.36 18.76 -14.86
CA GLY A 68 -11.48 18.04 -14.28
C GLY A 68 -11.44 18.03 -12.75
N LEU A 69 -10.32 17.71 -12.10
CA LEU A 69 -10.26 17.72 -10.62
C LEU A 69 -10.46 19.13 -10.04
N ARG A 70 -9.95 20.16 -10.74
CA ARG A 70 -10.11 21.58 -10.36
C ARG A 70 -11.53 22.12 -10.58
N GLY A 71 -12.38 21.38 -11.29
CA GLY A 71 -13.74 21.80 -11.60
C GLY A 71 -13.81 22.87 -12.70
N GLU A 72 -12.73 23.04 -13.47
CA GLU A 72 -12.63 24.01 -14.57
C GLU A 72 -13.44 23.54 -15.80
N SER A 73 -13.68 22.22 -15.91
CA SER A 73 -14.48 21.61 -16.96
C SER A 73 -15.76 21.00 -16.40
N ALA A 74 -16.91 21.25 -17.04
CA ALA A 74 -18.15 20.53 -16.75
C ALA A 74 -17.98 19.04 -17.12
N LEU A 75 -18.42 18.13 -16.24
CA LEU A 75 -18.44 16.70 -16.54
C LEU A 75 -19.89 16.29 -16.79
N ASP A 76 -20.10 15.55 -17.86
CA ASP A 76 -21.35 14.81 -18.03
C ASP A 76 -21.41 13.62 -17.05
N ALA A 77 -22.50 12.86 -17.09
CA ALA A 77 -22.67 11.72 -16.18
C ALA A 77 -21.59 10.62 -16.37
N ALA A 78 -21.12 10.40 -17.60
CA ALA A 78 -20.12 9.38 -17.89
C ALA A 78 -18.73 9.81 -17.39
N ASP A 79 -18.39 11.07 -17.60
CA ASP A 79 -17.15 11.67 -17.13
C ASP A 79 -17.12 11.84 -15.61
N GLN A 80 -18.27 12.13 -14.99
CA GLN A 80 -18.41 12.09 -13.55
C GLN A 80 -18.12 10.68 -13.00
N LEU A 81 -18.68 9.64 -13.61
CA LEU A 81 -18.39 8.26 -13.21
C LEU A 81 -16.91 7.92 -13.36
N ARG A 82 -16.28 8.28 -14.49
CA ARG A 82 -14.84 8.07 -14.73
C ARG A 82 -13.99 8.75 -13.65
N MET A 83 -14.35 9.98 -13.28
CA MET A 83 -13.66 10.75 -12.25
C MET A 83 -13.76 10.05 -10.89
N GLU A 84 -14.95 9.62 -10.51
CA GLU A 84 -15.17 8.93 -9.24
C GLU A 84 -14.45 7.57 -9.17
N GLN A 85 -14.41 6.81 -10.27
CA GLN A 85 -13.66 5.55 -10.35
C GLN A 85 -12.15 5.79 -10.24
N MET A 86 -11.63 6.82 -10.92
CA MET A 86 -10.23 7.18 -10.85
C MET A 86 -9.84 7.66 -9.44
N LEU A 87 -10.66 8.46 -8.78
CA LEU A 87 -10.46 8.86 -7.38
C LEU A 87 -10.50 7.67 -6.42
N ALA A 88 -11.44 6.75 -6.63
CA ALA A 88 -11.53 5.51 -5.86
C ALA A 88 -10.26 4.68 -5.99
N GLU A 89 -9.74 4.51 -7.22
CA GLU A 89 -8.53 3.73 -7.45
C GLU A 89 -7.30 4.36 -6.77
N HIS A 90 -7.16 5.69 -6.79
CA HIS A 90 -6.08 6.37 -6.05
C HIS A 90 -6.18 6.12 -4.54
N ALA A 91 -7.39 6.17 -3.98
CA ALA A 91 -7.62 5.92 -2.56
C ALA A 91 -7.37 4.45 -2.19
N TRP A 92 -7.79 3.49 -3.03
CA TRP A 92 -7.55 2.06 -2.83
C TRP A 92 -6.07 1.69 -2.95
N ALA A 93 -5.36 2.24 -3.93
CA ALA A 93 -3.93 2.04 -4.09
C ALA A 93 -3.15 2.56 -2.86
N ALA A 94 -3.55 3.72 -2.33
CA ALA A 94 -3.00 4.27 -1.09
C ALA A 94 -3.37 3.42 0.14
N PHE A 95 -4.63 2.95 0.23
CA PHE A 95 -5.09 2.08 1.31
C PHE A 95 -4.28 0.79 1.40
N HIS A 96 -3.99 0.13 0.27
CA HIS A 96 -3.22 -1.11 0.29
C HIS A 96 -1.77 -0.90 0.76
N ILE A 97 -1.16 0.25 0.47
CA ILE A 97 0.17 0.60 1.02
C ILE A 97 0.07 0.86 2.51
N TRP A 98 -0.96 1.60 2.94
CA TRP A 98 -1.21 1.87 4.34
C TRP A 98 -1.40 0.58 5.14
N ASP A 99 -2.27 -0.34 4.70
CA ASP A 99 -2.55 -1.61 5.40
C ASP A 99 -1.29 -2.48 5.52
N ARG A 100 -0.47 -2.54 4.46
CA ARG A 100 0.83 -3.23 4.48
C ARG A 100 1.82 -2.58 5.43
N THR A 101 1.80 -1.25 5.56
CA THR A 101 2.63 -0.51 6.53
C THR A 101 2.19 -0.83 7.96
N GLN A 102 0.89 -0.89 8.23
CA GLN A 102 0.34 -1.27 9.55
C GLN A 102 0.70 -2.70 9.95
N ARG A 103 0.80 -3.61 8.96
CA ARG A 103 1.20 -5.02 9.15
C ARG A 103 2.71 -5.24 9.20
N CYS A 104 3.52 -4.18 9.26
CA CYS A 104 4.97 -4.23 9.25
C CYS A 104 5.58 -4.92 8.02
N LEU A 105 4.84 -5.00 6.91
CA LEU A 105 5.38 -5.47 5.63
C LEU A 105 6.23 -4.39 4.97
N PHE A 106 5.84 -3.13 5.16
CA PHE A 106 6.67 -1.97 4.82
C PHE A 106 7.19 -1.28 6.08
N PRO A 107 8.35 -0.59 5.99
CA PRO A 107 8.84 0.25 7.09
C PRO A 107 7.79 1.26 7.55
N LYS A 108 7.73 1.54 8.85
CA LYS A 108 6.88 2.62 9.39
C LYS A 108 7.21 3.95 8.69
N GLY A 109 6.19 4.76 8.42
CA GLY A 109 6.35 6.02 7.68
C GLY A 109 6.28 5.88 6.16
N THR A 110 6.21 4.65 5.61
CA THR A 110 6.15 4.45 4.15
C THR A 110 4.93 5.14 3.54
N PHE A 111 3.76 5.05 4.18
CA PHE A 111 2.54 5.72 3.71
C PHE A 111 2.73 7.24 3.63
N GLU A 112 3.20 7.85 4.71
CA GLU A 112 3.39 9.30 4.86
C GLU A 112 4.46 9.87 3.92
N LEU A 113 5.46 9.07 3.54
CA LEU A 113 6.52 9.48 2.63
C LEU A 113 6.19 9.29 1.15
N THR A 114 5.20 8.45 0.81
CA THR A 114 4.96 8.04 -0.57
C THR A 114 3.53 8.35 -1.05
N CYS A 115 2.60 7.43 -0.84
CA CYS A 115 1.24 7.52 -1.37
C CYS A 115 0.33 8.48 -0.60
N GLY A 116 0.60 8.77 0.67
CA GLY A 116 -0.14 9.76 1.46
C GLY A 116 -0.09 11.15 0.82
N PRO A 117 1.11 11.70 0.53
CA PRO A 117 1.25 12.96 -0.21
C PRO A 117 0.58 12.97 -1.59
N LEU A 118 0.75 11.89 -2.38
CA LEU A 118 0.15 11.79 -3.71
C LEU A 118 -1.38 11.77 -3.65
N LEU A 119 -1.96 11.00 -2.73
CA LEU A 119 -3.40 11.00 -2.51
C LEU A 119 -3.87 12.38 -2.02
N SER A 120 -3.13 13.00 -1.10
CA SER A 120 -3.42 14.35 -0.60
C SER A 120 -3.50 15.38 -1.72
N GLU A 121 -2.60 15.33 -2.70
CA GLU A 121 -2.61 16.25 -3.85
C GLU A 121 -3.94 16.19 -4.62
N VAL A 122 -4.41 14.98 -4.90
CA VAL A 122 -5.68 14.75 -5.61
C VAL A 122 -6.88 15.15 -4.75
N LEU A 123 -6.90 14.78 -3.47
CA LEU A 123 -8.03 15.02 -2.57
C LEU A 123 -8.17 16.49 -2.13
N ARG A 124 -7.14 17.32 -2.29
CA ARG A 124 -7.21 18.77 -2.05
C ARG A 124 -7.94 19.54 -3.15
N THR A 125 -8.09 18.94 -4.31
CA THR A 125 -8.83 19.57 -5.40
C THR A 125 -10.31 19.69 -5.04
N PRO A 126 -11.04 20.68 -5.59
CA PRO A 126 -12.47 20.87 -5.32
C PRO A 126 -13.30 19.58 -5.50
N ARG A 127 -13.10 18.86 -6.60
CA ARG A 127 -13.81 17.59 -6.85
C ARG A 127 -13.29 16.44 -5.99
N GLY A 128 -11.98 16.32 -5.83
CA GLY A 128 -11.37 15.29 -4.99
C GLY A 128 -11.84 15.36 -3.54
N GLY A 129 -11.85 16.56 -2.95
CA GLY A 129 -12.30 16.77 -1.58
C GLY A 129 -13.80 16.58 -1.41
N ALA A 130 -14.60 17.02 -2.38
CA ALA A 130 -16.04 16.76 -2.39
C ALA A 130 -16.36 15.27 -2.44
N TRP A 131 -15.62 14.51 -3.25
CA TRP A 131 -15.73 13.06 -3.31
C TRP A 131 -15.26 12.39 -2.01
N TRP A 132 -14.11 12.79 -1.45
CA TRP A 132 -13.56 12.19 -0.23
C TRP A 132 -14.51 12.27 0.96
N ARG A 133 -15.21 13.41 1.13
CA ARG A 133 -16.23 13.59 2.17
C ARG A 133 -17.32 12.51 2.14
N LYS A 134 -17.67 11.99 0.96
CA LYS A 134 -18.63 10.89 0.80
C LYS A 134 -17.96 9.53 0.90
N ALA A 135 -16.80 9.35 0.26
CA ALA A 135 -16.11 8.07 0.21
C ALA A 135 -15.65 7.59 1.59
N LYS A 136 -15.16 8.51 2.43
CA LYS A 136 -14.58 8.18 3.74
C LYS A 136 -15.59 7.63 4.76
N THR A 137 -16.89 7.85 4.56
CA THR A 137 -17.94 7.34 5.45
C THR A 137 -18.40 5.92 5.11
N ALA A 138 -18.14 5.44 3.89
CA ALA A 138 -18.70 4.17 3.40
C ALA A 138 -17.65 3.17 2.90
N GLY A 139 -16.49 3.65 2.41
CA GLY A 139 -15.55 2.81 1.67
C GLY A 139 -14.30 2.37 2.43
N PHE A 140 -13.99 2.98 3.58
CA PHE A 140 -12.71 2.80 4.24
C PHE A 140 -12.82 2.67 5.76
N ILE A 141 -11.87 1.95 6.35
CA ILE A 141 -11.82 1.76 7.80
C ILE A 141 -11.39 3.06 8.52
N PRO A 142 -11.88 3.32 9.76
CA PRO A 142 -11.66 4.60 10.44
C PRO A 142 -10.19 4.98 10.64
N ALA A 143 -9.31 4.00 10.88
CA ALA A 143 -7.88 4.26 11.08
C ALA A 143 -7.21 4.82 9.82
N PHE A 144 -7.52 4.27 8.64
CA PHE A 144 -7.03 4.81 7.38
C PHE A 144 -7.56 6.22 7.12
N VAL A 145 -8.85 6.44 7.38
CA VAL A 145 -9.48 7.76 7.22
C VAL A 145 -8.80 8.79 8.10
N ALA A 146 -8.50 8.45 9.35
CA ALA A 146 -7.81 9.34 10.28
C ALA A 146 -6.39 9.70 9.80
N ASP A 147 -5.63 8.75 9.27
CA ASP A 147 -4.29 9.02 8.76
C ASP A 147 -4.30 9.85 7.48
N VAL A 148 -5.25 9.60 6.56
CA VAL A 148 -5.45 10.44 5.36
C VAL A 148 -5.85 11.85 5.75
N ASP A 149 -6.84 12.02 6.63
CA ASP A 149 -7.28 13.34 7.11
C ASP A 149 -6.14 14.06 7.85
N GLY A 150 -5.29 13.33 8.57
CA GLY A 150 -4.09 13.87 9.22
C GLY A 150 -3.01 14.34 8.24
N VAL A 151 -2.79 13.63 7.13
CA VAL A 151 -1.89 14.10 6.04
C VAL A 151 -2.48 15.33 5.35
N LEU A 152 -3.80 15.34 5.09
CA LEU A 152 -4.50 16.48 4.50
C LEU A 152 -4.35 17.73 5.36
N ALA A 153 -4.50 17.63 6.68
CA ALA A 153 -4.34 18.77 7.59
C ALA A 153 -2.90 19.28 7.69
N ARG A 154 -1.89 18.40 7.69
CA ARG A 154 -0.47 18.79 7.84
C ARG A 154 0.03 19.67 6.69
N ASN A 155 -0.38 19.35 5.47
CA ASN A 155 0.06 20.08 4.30
C ASN A 155 -0.70 21.43 4.13
N GLU A 156 -1.73 21.74 4.95
CA GLU A 156 -2.42 23.05 4.95
C GLU A 156 -1.63 24.08 5.77
N GLY A 157 -0.82 23.63 6.73
CA GLY A 157 0.05 24.49 7.54
C GLY A 157 1.47 24.68 6.99
N GLY A 158 1.76 24.19 5.77
CA GLY A 158 3.08 24.22 5.14
C GLY A 158 3.26 25.30 4.07
N GLU A 159 2.23 26.10 3.79
CA GLU A 159 2.37 27.33 3.01
C GLU A 159 2.73 28.48 3.97
N SER A 160 4.02 28.69 4.16
CA SER A 160 4.61 29.87 4.81
C SER A 160 5.85 30.30 4.06
#